data_AF-A0A536I070-F1
#
_entry.id   AF-A0A536I070-F1
#
_cell.length_a   1.000
_cell.length_b   1.000
_cell.length_c   1.000
_cell.angle_alpha   90.00
_cell.angle_beta   90.00
_cell.angle_gamma   90.00
#
_symmetry.space_group_name_H-M   'P 1'
#
loop_
_entity.id
_entity.type
_entity.pdbx_description
1 polymer ?
#
loop_
_entity_poly.entity_id
_entity_poly.type
_entity_poly.pdbx_seq_one_letter_code
_entity_poly.pdbx_strand_id
1 'polypeptide(L)'
;YKPIGAALLALPFYLVTHAIFLLVVPGHQDPDVSAEYQLAFTAASLFYAVLAIVLLYRFVGSVFGKRPASLATVGVVLATPLVAYVLFGASYSHTFSVFTITAFAILLYATRHDRTPRQWFYAGLLGGLATITHVQEALFLALVPAEAVFELVHRAWSPRRLTGYSLLAAGVLFPVVPQLVVDQVIFQQWLPQPAPNIAFDFAHPHLMELLVSTHHGWLSWSPLVALGLLGLPAVIRRLEWFGVGLLLVGIGEFWINASLSDWWGGNGFGARRMTDQSLLIGLGLAASCAWLIQRRLARLATGLVAAGIVWTALLLAQYYYIIQTDIGPPWRDFLLGQLQAVAFIPRLFIQGTVVREVAAGAWLLALYTGLVIAAVVVAAITLGWRAAPLSGRPGGDTPNPDSSGRPVRSLVPAPARSPATG
;
A
#
# COMPACT_ATOMS: atom_id res chain seq x y z
N TYR A 1 14.24 -15.21 11.28
CA TYR A 1 14.34 -13.86 10.69
C TYR A 1 13.31 -12.92 11.28
N LYS A 2 13.73 -11.74 11.78
CA LYS A 2 12.82 -10.67 12.23
C LYS A 2 13.25 -9.34 11.57
N PRO A 3 12.46 -8.80 10.62
CA PRO A 3 12.80 -7.56 9.92
C PRO A 3 12.82 -6.34 10.86
N ILE A 4 13.81 -5.45 10.72
CA ILE A 4 13.99 -4.23 11.53
C ILE A 4 13.50 -2.94 10.86
N GLY A 5 12.99 -3.02 9.63
CA GLY A 5 12.64 -1.86 8.80
C GLY A 5 11.60 -0.93 9.44
N ALA A 6 10.57 -1.50 10.07
CA ALA A 6 9.58 -0.71 10.81
C ALA A 6 10.23 0.04 11.99
N ALA A 7 11.20 -0.57 12.69
CA ALA A 7 11.93 0.08 13.77
C ALA A 7 12.81 1.23 13.25
N LEU A 8 13.49 1.05 12.12
CA LEU A 8 14.29 2.12 11.51
C LEU A 8 13.43 3.30 11.03
N LEU A 9 12.26 3.03 10.47
CA LEU A 9 11.31 4.08 10.07
C LEU A 9 10.68 4.77 11.28
N ALA A 10 10.43 4.05 12.38
CA ALA A 10 9.94 4.63 13.62
C ALA A 10 11.02 5.35 14.45
N LEU A 11 12.30 5.10 14.17
CA LEU A 11 13.43 5.61 14.94
C LEU A 11 13.40 7.13 15.17
N PRO A 12 13.10 8.00 14.19
CA PRO A 12 13.04 9.44 14.44
C PRO A 12 12.00 9.83 15.50
N PHE A 13 10.84 9.16 15.52
CA PHE A 13 9.80 9.40 16.52
C PHE A 13 10.26 8.92 17.90
N TYR A 14 10.89 7.74 17.93
CA TYR A 14 11.42 7.15 19.16
C TYR A 14 12.54 8.01 19.78
N LEU A 15 13.44 8.57 18.96
CA LEU A 15 14.52 9.46 19.40
C LEU A 15 13.98 10.78 19.96
N VAL A 16 12.93 11.35 19.35
CA VAL A 16 12.28 12.56 19.88
C VAL A 16 11.66 12.28 21.25
N THR A 17 10.92 11.18 21.39
CA THR A 17 10.36 10.78 22.68
C THR A 17 11.45 10.55 23.72
N HIS A 18 12.52 9.82 23.37
CA HIS A 18 13.62 9.56 24.28
C HIS A 18 14.32 10.85 24.73
N ALA A 19 14.58 11.77 23.79
CA ALA A 19 15.18 13.07 24.11
C ALA A 19 14.30 13.89 25.07
N ILE A 20 12.98 13.87 24.91
CA ILE A 20 12.05 14.53 25.85
C ILE A 20 12.18 13.91 27.25
N PHE A 21 12.22 12.58 27.34
CA PHE A 21 12.33 11.88 28.62
C PHE A 21 13.63 12.20 29.35
N LEU A 22 14.77 12.20 28.65
CA LEU A 22 16.06 12.58 29.23
C LEU A 22 16.06 14.00 29.81
N LEU A 23 15.25 14.90 29.24
CA LEU A 23 15.18 16.31 29.67
C LEU A 23 14.17 16.56 30.78
N VAL A 24 13.08 15.79 30.83
CA VAL A 24 11.91 16.09 31.67
C VAL A 24 11.74 15.11 32.82
N VAL A 25 12.28 13.89 32.73
CA VAL A 25 12.11 12.84 33.74
C VAL A 25 13.45 12.61 34.46
N PRO A 26 13.64 13.12 35.69
CA PRO A 26 14.88 12.94 36.44
C PRO A 26 15.19 11.45 36.65
N GLY A 27 16.41 11.05 36.28
CA GLY A 27 16.87 9.66 36.44
C GLY A 27 16.44 8.72 35.30
N HIS A 28 15.72 9.20 34.28
CA HIS A 28 15.48 8.41 33.06
C HIS A 28 16.79 8.28 32.28
N GLN A 29 17.15 7.05 31.90
CA GLN A 29 18.42 6.79 31.18
C GLN A 29 18.20 5.92 29.95
N ASP A 30 17.55 4.76 30.11
CA ASP A 30 17.39 3.81 29.02
C ASP A 30 16.03 3.93 28.34
N PRO A 31 15.95 3.71 27.01
CA PRO A 31 14.67 3.52 26.36
C PRO A 31 14.00 2.22 26.83
N ASP A 32 12.67 2.23 26.91
CA ASP A 32 11.88 1.08 27.36
C ASP A 32 10.65 0.84 26.46
N VAL A 33 9.69 0.05 26.97
CA VAL A 33 8.44 -0.31 26.28
C VAL A 33 7.21 0.40 26.87
N SER A 34 7.40 1.57 27.50
CA SER A 34 6.33 2.35 28.12
C SER A 34 5.26 2.80 27.10
N ALA A 35 4.15 3.32 27.61
CA ALA A 35 3.06 3.83 26.80
C ALA A 35 3.50 4.95 25.84
N GLU A 36 4.47 5.77 26.23
CA GLU A 36 4.96 6.90 25.43
C GLU A 36 5.83 6.44 24.26
N TYR A 37 6.63 5.40 24.43
CA TYR A 37 7.37 4.78 23.35
C TYR A 37 6.44 4.00 22.40
N GLN A 38 5.39 3.35 22.92
CA GLN A 38 4.34 2.76 22.10
C GLN A 38 3.57 3.83 21.31
N LEU A 39 3.28 4.99 21.92
CA LEU A 39 2.69 6.13 21.22
C LEU A 39 3.62 6.66 20.12
N ALA A 40 4.93 6.72 20.36
CA ALA A 40 5.91 7.14 19.36
C ALA A 40 5.90 6.21 18.14
N PHE A 41 5.88 4.89 18.37
CA PHE A 41 5.82 3.90 17.29
C PHE A 41 4.50 3.97 16.51
N THR A 42 3.37 4.05 17.21
CA THR A 42 2.05 4.14 16.57
C THR A 42 1.86 5.47 15.84
N ALA A 43 2.44 6.57 16.35
CA ALA A 43 2.53 7.85 15.66
C ALA A 43 3.35 7.75 14.36
N ALA A 44 4.49 7.04 14.38
CA ALA A 44 5.26 6.77 13.16
C ALA A 44 4.45 5.94 12.15
N SER A 45 3.79 4.89 12.61
CA SER A 45 2.91 4.05 11.78
C SER A 45 1.81 4.87 11.10
N LEU A 46 1.14 5.75 11.87
CA LEU A 46 0.14 6.67 11.34
C LEU A 46 0.73 7.68 10.34
N PHE A 47 1.91 8.23 10.63
CA PHE A 47 2.63 9.15 9.73
C PHE A 47 2.83 8.51 8.36
N TYR A 48 3.39 7.30 8.32
CA TYR A 48 3.66 6.60 7.07
C TYR A 48 2.39 6.12 6.36
N ALA A 49 1.35 5.70 7.10
CA ALA A 49 0.05 5.40 6.53
C ALA A 49 -0.53 6.62 5.77
N VAL A 50 -0.58 7.79 6.44
CA VAL A 50 -1.10 9.03 5.83
C VAL A 50 -0.25 9.46 4.63
N LEU A 51 1.09 9.36 4.75
CA LEU A 51 1.99 9.69 3.66
C LEU A 51 1.78 8.77 2.45
N ALA A 52 1.63 7.46 2.66
CA ALA A 52 1.33 6.50 1.61
C ALA A 52 -0.02 6.80 0.92
N ILE A 53 -1.05 7.13 1.70
CA ILE A 53 -2.38 7.52 1.19
C ILE A 53 -2.30 8.75 0.30
N VAL A 54 -1.55 9.78 0.71
CA VAL A 54 -1.36 11.00 -0.09
C VAL A 54 -0.60 10.71 -1.38
N LEU A 55 0.46 9.91 -1.32
CA LEU A 55 1.22 9.51 -2.50
C LEU A 55 0.36 8.69 -3.47
N LEU A 56 -0.40 7.72 -2.96
CA LEU A 56 -1.34 6.91 -3.73
C LEU A 56 -2.38 7.79 -4.41
N TYR A 57 -3.05 8.68 -3.67
CA TYR A 57 -4.05 9.59 -4.21
C TYR A 57 -3.48 10.48 -5.33
N ARG A 58 -2.30 11.09 -5.10
CA ARG A 58 -1.66 11.96 -6.09
C ARG A 58 -1.27 11.19 -7.34
N PHE A 59 -0.68 10.00 -7.18
CA PHE A 59 -0.24 9.19 -8.30
C PHE A 59 -1.42 8.70 -9.13
N VAL A 60 -2.41 8.08 -8.48
CA VAL A 60 -3.63 7.60 -9.13
C VAL A 60 -4.39 8.77 -9.77
N GLY A 61 -4.44 9.92 -9.11
CA GLY A 61 -5.06 11.14 -9.63
C GLY A 61 -4.41 11.67 -10.90
N SER A 62 -3.09 11.52 -11.03
CA SER A 62 -2.37 11.88 -12.25
C SER A 62 -2.68 10.96 -13.44
N VAL A 63 -3.14 9.74 -13.19
CA VAL A 63 -3.42 8.72 -14.22
C VAL A 63 -4.91 8.67 -14.61
N PHE A 64 -5.81 8.75 -13.63
CA PHE A 64 -7.25 8.52 -13.81
C PHE A 64 -8.13 9.72 -13.43
N GLY A 65 -7.54 10.80 -12.91
CA GLY A 65 -8.26 12.01 -12.48
C GLY A 65 -8.68 12.00 -11.01
N LYS A 66 -9.08 13.17 -10.50
CA LYS A 66 -9.29 13.41 -9.06
C LYS A 66 -10.41 12.56 -8.44
N ARG A 67 -11.57 12.43 -9.10
CA ARG A 67 -12.72 11.69 -8.56
C ARG A 67 -12.49 10.18 -8.48
N PRO A 68 -11.99 9.49 -9.53
CA PRO A 68 -11.63 8.08 -9.39
C PRO A 68 -10.54 7.85 -8.35
N ALA A 69 -9.54 8.74 -8.27
CA ALA A 69 -8.49 8.63 -7.27
C ALA A 69 -9.01 8.77 -5.83
N SER A 70 -9.96 9.68 -5.57
CA SER A 70 -10.55 9.81 -4.23
C SER A 70 -11.32 8.56 -3.85
N LEU A 71 -12.16 8.05 -4.76
CA LEU A 71 -12.92 6.81 -4.53
C LEU A 71 -11.99 5.61 -4.29
N ALA A 72 -10.93 5.49 -5.09
CA ALA A 72 -10.00 4.39 -4.96
C ALA A 72 -9.16 4.44 -3.68
N THR A 73 -8.65 5.63 -3.33
CA THR A 73 -7.85 5.81 -2.12
C THR A 73 -8.69 5.56 -0.87
N VAL A 74 -9.91 6.09 -0.82
CA VAL A 74 -10.86 5.83 0.28
C VAL A 74 -11.22 4.33 0.33
N GLY A 75 -11.49 3.71 -0.82
CA GLY A 75 -11.81 2.28 -0.90
C GLY A 75 -10.65 1.39 -0.46
N VAL A 76 -9.43 1.66 -0.88
CA VAL A 76 -8.24 0.90 -0.43
C VAL A 76 -8.08 1.00 1.08
N VAL A 77 -8.22 2.19 1.65
CA VAL A 77 -8.01 2.36 3.10
C VAL A 77 -9.14 1.74 3.91
N LEU A 78 -10.41 2.00 3.55
CA LEU A 78 -11.56 1.70 4.40
C LEU A 78 -12.33 0.42 4.02
N ALA A 79 -12.10 -0.13 2.83
CA ALA A 79 -12.80 -1.31 2.32
C ALA A 79 -11.85 -2.49 2.04
N THR A 80 -10.65 -2.46 2.60
CA THR A 80 -9.68 -3.56 2.58
C THR A 80 -9.13 -3.82 3.99
N PRO A 81 -8.35 -4.88 4.25
CA PRO A 81 -7.83 -5.14 5.58
C PRO A 81 -6.91 -4.04 6.11
N LEU A 82 -6.41 -3.14 5.24
CA LEU A 82 -5.56 -2.02 5.62
C LEU A 82 -6.18 -1.17 6.75
N VAL A 83 -7.51 -0.99 6.78
CA VAL A 83 -8.19 -0.24 7.85
C VAL A 83 -7.85 -0.78 9.23
N ALA A 84 -7.75 -2.10 9.38
CA ALA A 84 -7.49 -2.74 10.66
C ALA A 84 -6.08 -2.40 11.14
N TYR A 85 -5.10 -2.39 10.24
CA TYR A 85 -3.69 -2.11 10.56
C TYR A 85 -3.39 -0.62 10.70
N VAL A 86 -4.22 0.25 10.12
CA VAL A 86 -4.16 1.69 10.36
C VAL A 86 -4.78 2.06 11.71
N LEU A 87 -5.92 1.46 12.09
CA LEU A 87 -6.72 1.92 13.23
C LEU A 87 -6.56 1.09 14.52
N PHE A 88 -6.34 -0.23 14.40
CA PHE A 88 -6.36 -1.14 15.55
C PHE A 88 -5.01 -1.85 15.75
N GLY A 89 -4.39 -2.30 14.66
CA GLY A 89 -3.11 -2.98 14.62
C GLY A 89 -1.95 -2.06 14.27
N ALA A 90 -1.94 -0.81 14.75
CA ALA A 90 -0.94 0.20 14.38
C ALA A 90 0.51 -0.18 14.76
N SER A 91 0.70 -1.20 15.61
CA SER A 91 2.01 -1.78 15.94
C SER A 91 2.56 -2.74 14.88
N TYR A 92 1.77 -3.17 13.90
CA TYR A 92 2.23 -4.00 12.79
C TYR A 92 3.03 -3.20 11.76
N SER A 93 3.85 -3.90 10.96
CA SER A 93 4.72 -3.27 9.95
C SER A 93 4.00 -2.84 8.65
N HIS A 94 2.74 -3.24 8.45
CA HIS A 94 2.04 -3.07 7.16
C HIS A 94 1.95 -1.62 6.66
N THR A 95 1.76 -0.63 7.54
CA THR A 95 1.70 0.79 7.13
C THR A 95 3.04 1.29 6.57
N PHE A 96 4.14 0.82 7.16
CA PHE A 96 5.50 1.09 6.72
C PHE A 96 5.81 0.40 5.38
N SER A 97 5.37 -0.86 5.21
CA SER A 97 5.49 -1.60 3.95
C SER A 97 4.73 -0.88 2.83
N VAL A 98 3.44 -0.56 3.04
CA VAL A 98 2.61 0.16 2.07
C VAL A 98 3.25 1.49 1.66
N PHE A 99 3.83 2.25 2.61
CA PHE A 99 4.57 3.46 2.29
C PHE A 99 5.81 3.20 1.43
N THR A 100 6.72 2.33 1.89
CA THR A 100 8.01 2.11 1.22
C THR A 100 7.84 1.54 -0.18
N ILE A 101 6.94 0.57 -0.36
CA ILE A 101 6.56 -0.01 -1.65
C ILE A 101 5.98 1.06 -2.58
N THR A 102 5.01 1.83 -2.08
CA THR A 102 4.31 2.85 -2.89
C THR A 102 5.28 3.94 -3.31
N ALA A 103 6.10 4.44 -2.38
CA ALA A 103 7.11 5.45 -2.66
C ALA A 103 8.18 4.93 -3.64
N PHE A 104 8.66 3.70 -3.45
CA PHE A 104 9.61 3.04 -4.35
C PHE A 104 9.07 2.94 -5.77
N ALA A 105 7.90 2.32 -5.93
CA ALA A 105 7.30 2.06 -7.24
C ALA A 105 6.96 3.37 -7.98
N ILE A 106 6.42 4.36 -7.27
CA ILE A 106 6.14 5.69 -7.84
C ILE A 106 7.43 6.39 -8.23
N LEU A 107 8.47 6.40 -7.38
CA LEU A 107 9.75 7.02 -7.69
C LEU A 107 10.37 6.40 -8.94
N LEU A 108 10.37 5.07 -9.02
CA LEU A 108 10.85 4.33 -10.18
C LEU A 108 10.08 4.77 -11.43
N TYR A 109 8.75 4.68 -11.43
CA TYR A 109 7.96 5.02 -12.61
C TYR A 109 8.04 6.50 -13.02
N ALA A 110 7.95 7.43 -12.06
CA ALA A 110 7.91 8.87 -12.33
C ALA A 110 9.24 9.40 -12.89
N THR A 111 10.36 8.75 -12.57
CA THR A 111 11.71 9.19 -12.97
C THR A 111 12.32 8.36 -14.10
N ARG A 112 11.58 7.42 -14.70
CA ARG A 112 12.07 6.42 -15.68
C ARG A 112 12.87 6.93 -16.88
N HIS A 113 12.60 8.16 -17.31
CA HIS A 113 13.26 8.78 -18.46
C HIS A 113 14.59 9.45 -18.09
N ASP A 114 14.61 10.26 -17.02
CA ASP A 114 15.75 11.13 -16.67
C ASP A 114 16.17 10.98 -15.18
N ARG A 115 16.31 9.73 -14.73
CA ARG A 115 16.64 9.44 -13.32
C ARG A 115 18.04 9.93 -12.95
N THR A 116 18.12 10.88 -12.02
CA THR A 116 19.37 11.40 -11.46
C THR A 116 20.08 10.37 -10.57
N PRO A 117 21.40 10.50 -10.33
CA PRO A 117 22.14 9.62 -9.41
C PRO A 117 21.50 9.50 -8.01
N ARG A 118 20.99 10.60 -7.47
CA ARG A 118 20.32 10.62 -6.16
C ARG A 118 19.01 9.82 -6.18
N GLN A 119 18.23 9.92 -7.26
CA GLN A 119 16.98 9.17 -7.40
C GLN A 119 17.23 7.66 -7.57
N TRP A 120 18.31 7.26 -8.23
CA TRP A 120 18.74 5.86 -8.26
C TRP A 120 19.05 5.33 -6.85
N PHE A 121 19.84 6.07 -6.07
CA PHE A 121 20.13 5.71 -4.69
C PHE A 121 18.87 5.66 -3.82
N TYR A 122 17.98 6.66 -3.92
CA TYR A 122 16.74 6.68 -3.13
C TYR A 122 15.74 5.59 -3.54
N ALA A 123 15.68 5.21 -4.82
CA ALA A 123 14.91 4.04 -5.24
C ALA A 123 15.47 2.77 -4.61
N GLY A 124 16.80 2.61 -4.60
CA GLY A 124 17.45 1.52 -3.89
C GLY A 124 17.15 1.52 -2.40
N LEU A 125 17.28 2.67 -1.74
CA LEU A 125 17.02 2.85 -0.31
C LEU A 125 15.58 2.47 0.05
N LEU A 126 14.59 2.92 -0.71
CA LEU A 126 13.19 2.59 -0.47
C LEU A 126 12.89 1.10 -0.71
N GLY A 127 13.46 0.51 -1.77
CA GLY A 127 13.29 -0.92 -2.05
C GLY A 127 14.00 -1.82 -1.02
N GLY A 128 15.18 -1.43 -0.55
CA GLY A 128 15.88 -2.09 0.55
C GLY A 128 15.13 -1.96 1.87
N LEU A 129 14.60 -0.76 2.17
CA LEU A 129 13.75 -0.54 3.35
C LEU A 129 12.47 -1.38 3.30
N ALA A 130 11.82 -1.49 2.14
CA ALA A 130 10.66 -2.38 1.96
C ALA A 130 11.04 -3.83 2.30
N THR A 131 12.14 -4.32 1.73
CA THR A 131 12.68 -5.68 1.97
C THR A 131 12.93 -5.96 3.45
N ILE A 132 13.56 -5.03 4.17
CA ILE A 132 13.82 -5.22 5.60
C ILE A 132 12.65 -4.82 6.50
N THR A 133 11.55 -4.28 5.96
CA THR A 133 10.30 -4.07 6.70
C THR A 133 9.47 -5.35 6.70
N HIS A 134 9.45 -6.04 5.55
CA HIS A 134 8.85 -7.34 5.39
C HIS A 134 9.53 -8.04 4.21
N VAL A 135 10.15 -9.22 4.42
CA VAL A 135 11.07 -9.86 3.43
C VAL A 135 10.42 -10.07 2.08
N GLN A 136 9.15 -10.41 2.12
CA GLN A 136 8.33 -10.66 0.97
C GLN A 136 8.31 -9.46 0.00
N GLU A 137 8.35 -8.22 0.53
CA GLU A 137 8.37 -7.01 -0.30
C GLU A 137 9.63 -6.87 -1.16
N ALA A 138 10.65 -7.70 -0.94
CA ALA A 138 11.76 -7.85 -1.88
C ALA A 138 11.28 -8.13 -3.31
N LEU A 139 10.11 -8.77 -3.48
CA LEU A 139 9.55 -9.04 -4.80
C LEU A 139 9.26 -7.75 -5.58
N PHE A 140 8.96 -6.64 -4.92
CA PHE A 140 8.78 -5.34 -5.60
C PHE A 140 10.06 -4.85 -6.29
N LEU A 141 11.25 -5.27 -5.85
CA LEU A 141 12.50 -4.96 -6.56
C LEU A 141 12.51 -5.53 -7.99
N ALA A 142 11.67 -6.53 -8.30
CA ALA A 142 11.49 -7.04 -9.67
C ALA A 142 10.95 -5.99 -10.66
N LEU A 143 10.42 -4.86 -10.19
CA LEU A 143 10.09 -3.72 -11.05
C LEU A 143 11.34 -3.13 -11.75
N VAL A 144 12.53 -3.24 -11.14
CA VAL A 144 13.79 -2.74 -11.72
C VAL A 144 14.20 -3.53 -12.98
N PRO A 145 14.32 -4.87 -12.94
CA PRO A 145 14.55 -5.63 -14.15
C PRO A 145 13.37 -5.57 -15.12
N ALA A 146 12.13 -5.40 -14.66
CA ALA A 146 10.98 -5.20 -15.57
C ALA A 146 11.14 -3.90 -16.41
N GLU A 147 11.54 -2.79 -15.78
CA GLU A 147 11.90 -1.54 -16.49
C GLU A 147 13.04 -1.80 -17.48
N ALA A 148 14.11 -2.47 -17.04
CA ALA A 148 15.27 -2.74 -17.88
C ALA A 148 14.94 -3.59 -19.11
N VAL A 149 14.15 -4.66 -18.94
CA VAL A 149 13.69 -5.52 -20.02
C VAL A 149 12.82 -4.75 -21.00
N PHE A 150 11.90 -3.91 -20.51
CA PHE A 150 11.08 -3.06 -21.37
C PHE A 150 11.94 -2.12 -22.23
N GLU A 151 12.91 -1.44 -21.63
CA GLU A 151 13.84 -0.55 -22.33
C GLU A 151 14.70 -1.30 -23.36
N LEU A 152 15.13 -2.54 -23.06
CA LEU A 152 15.88 -3.39 -24.00
C LEU A 152 15.01 -3.79 -25.20
N VAL A 153 13.78 -4.24 -24.97
CA VAL A 153 12.83 -4.63 -26.02
C VAL A 153 12.52 -3.45 -26.95
N HIS A 154 12.43 -2.24 -26.40
CA HIS A 154 12.16 -1.01 -27.16
C HIS A 154 13.43 -0.30 -27.65
N ARG A 155 14.61 -0.92 -27.52
CA ARG A 155 15.91 -0.38 -27.95
C ARG A 155 16.24 1.01 -27.37
N ALA A 156 15.72 1.31 -26.19
CA ALA A 156 15.94 2.55 -25.44
C ALA A 156 16.99 2.40 -24.32
N TRP A 157 17.41 1.17 -24.02
CA TRP A 157 18.41 0.90 -23.00
C TRP A 157 19.80 1.45 -23.37
N SER A 158 20.51 1.99 -22.37
CA SER A 158 21.87 2.54 -22.53
C SER A 158 22.82 2.01 -21.46
N PRO A 159 24.08 1.66 -21.80
CA PRO A 159 25.11 1.30 -20.83
C PRO A 159 25.37 2.39 -19.78
N ARG A 160 25.05 3.66 -20.08
CA ARG A 160 25.16 4.77 -19.11
C ARG A 160 24.30 4.54 -17.87
N ARG A 161 23.27 3.68 -17.93
CA ARG A 161 22.43 3.31 -16.79
C ARG A 161 23.15 2.38 -15.79
N LEU A 162 24.28 1.75 -16.16
CA LEU A 162 25.01 0.84 -15.25
C LEU A 162 25.44 1.54 -13.96
N THR A 163 25.92 2.77 -14.02
CA THR A 163 26.24 3.57 -12.83
C THR A 163 24.99 3.81 -11.96
N GLY A 164 23.83 4.02 -12.58
CA GLY A 164 22.55 4.12 -11.89
C GLY A 164 22.16 2.83 -11.16
N TYR A 165 22.31 1.67 -11.80
CA TYR A 165 22.08 0.38 -11.15
C TYR A 165 23.06 0.12 -10.00
N SER A 166 24.32 0.52 -10.11
CA SER A 166 25.28 0.45 -9.00
C SER A 166 24.85 1.31 -7.81
N LEU A 167 24.35 2.53 -8.06
CA LEU A 167 23.83 3.41 -7.02
C LEU A 167 22.55 2.86 -6.38
N LEU A 168 21.68 2.24 -7.18
CA LEU A 168 20.50 1.54 -6.67
C LEU A 168 20.90 0.37 -5.78
N ALA A 169 21.85 -0.46 -6.22
CA ALA A 169 22.36 -1.57 -5.41
C ALA A 169 22.96 -1.06 -4.09
N ALA A 170 23.76 0.02 -4.12
CA ALA A 170 24.26 0.67 -2.92
C ALA A 170 23.14 1.17 -2.02
N GLY A 171 22.08 1.74 -2.60
CA GLY A 171 20.87 2.15 -1.88
C GLY A 171 20.15 0.97 -1.22
N VAL A 172 20.02 -0.18 -1.89
CA VAL A 172 19.40 -1.39 -1.32
C VAL A 172 20.24 -1.96 -0.18
N LEU A 173 21.56 -1.99 -0.35
CA LEU A 173 22.48 -2.52 0.66
C LEU A 173 22.53 -1.64 1.92
N PHE A 174 22.31 -0.33 1.78
CA PHE A 174 22.35 0.61 2.91
C PHE A 174 21.46 0.21 4.10
N PRO A 175 20.16 -0.13 3.93
CA PRO A 175 19.32 -0.66 5.01
C PRO A 175 19.52 -2.17 5.26
N VAL A 176 19.89 -2.97 4.25
CA VAL A 176 20.08 -4.42 4.41
C VAL A 176 21.30 -4.76 5.29
N VAL A 177 22.37 -3.99 5.21
CA VAL A 177 23.57 -4.22 6.04
C VAL A 177 23.26 -4.10 7.54
N PRO A 178 22.60 -3.05 8.05
CA PRO A 178 22.12 -3.00 9.43
C PRO A 178 21.27 -4.20 9.85
N GLN A 179 20.34 -4.67 8.99
CA GLN A 179 19.56 -5.88 9.26
C GLN A 179 20.47 -7.09 9.49
N LEU A 180 21.44 -7.31 8.60
CA LEU A 180 22.39 -8.42 8.71
C LEU A 180 23.26 -8.33 9.97
N VAL A 181 23.70 -7.12 10.34
CA VAL A 181 24.47 -6.90 11.58
C VAL A 181 23.62 -7.21 12.81
N VAL A 182 22.37 -6.73 12.85
CA VAL A 182 21.44 -7.04 13.95
C VAL A 182 21.19 -8.54 14.05
N ASP A 183 21.00 -9.20 12.91
CA ASP A 183 20.83 -10.65 12.84
C ASP A 183 22.03 -11.39 13.44
N GLN A 184 23.26 -10.98 13.06
CA GLN A 184 24.49 -11.56 13.60
C GLN A 184 24.66 -11.29 15.09
N VAL A 185 24.33 -10.10 15.58
CA VAL A 185 24.46 -9.75 17.01
C VAL A 185 23.46 -10.53 17.86
N ILE A 186 22.19 -10.57 17.46
CA ILE A 186 21.11 -11.16 18.25
C ILE A 186 21.07 -12.69 18.11
N PHE A 187 21.17 -13.19 16.89
CA PHE A 187 20.97 -14.61 16.58
C PHE A 187 22.27 -15.36 16.33
N GLN A 188 23.43 -14.68 16.35
CA GLN A 188 24.74 -15.27 16.06
C GLN A 188 24.80 -15.94 14.67
N GLN A 189 23.94 -15.48 13.75
CA GLN A 189 23.79 -16.02 12.40
C GLN A 189 23.49 -14.90 11.41
N TRP A 190 24.15 -14.96 10.26
CA TRP A 190 23.73 -14.20 9.08
C TRP A 190 22.50 -14.87 8.48
N LEU A 191 21.38 -14.13 8.35
CA LEU A 191 20.10 -14.64 7.82
C LEU A 191 19.51 -15.81 8.65
N PRO A 192 19.09 -15.57 9.90
CA PRO A 192 18.52 -16.58 10.77
C PRO A 192 17.24 -17.16 10.18
N GLN A 193 17.05 -18.47 10.35
CA GLN A 193 15.93 -19.22 9.77
C GLN A 193 14.55 -18.59 10.08
N PRO A 194 13.56 -18.72 9.17
CA PRO A 194 12.18 -18.36 9.44
C PRO A 194 11.63 -19.07 10.68
N ALA A 195 10.48 -18.61 11.19
CA ALA A 195 9.83 -19.25 12.33
C ALA A 195 9.57 -20.74 12.00
N PRO A 196 9.95 -21.68 12.88
CA PRO A 196 9.96 -23.11 12.56
C PRO A 196 8.57 -23.70 12.30
N ASN A 197 7.51 -22.96 12.63
CA ASN A 197 6.12 -23.36 12.49
C ASN A 197 5.48 -22.93 11.16
N ILE A 198 6.22 -22.26 10.27
CA ILE A 198 5.72 -21.82 8.97
C ILE A 198 6.59 -22.45 7.88
N ALA A 199 5.98 -23.30 7.05
CA ALA A 199 6.62 -23.98 5.94
C ALA A 199 6.06 -23.50 4.59
N PHE A 200 6.83 -23.65 3.53
CA PHE A 200 6.40 -23.42 2.16
C PHE A 200 6.03 -24.73 1.47
N ASP A 201 4.87 -24.78 0.84
CA ASP A 201 4.47 -25.77 -0.16
C ASP A 201 4.08 -25.05 -1.46
N PHE A 202 5.07 -24.86 -2.33
CA PHE A 202 4.85 -24.25 -3.65
C PHE A 202 4.15 -25.19 -4.63
N ALA A 203 4.10 -26.51 -4.36
CA ALA A 203 3.48 -27.50 -5.22
C ALA A 203 1.95 -27.55 -5.01
N HIS A 204 1.48 -27.27 -3.80
CA HIS A 204 0.06 -27.28 -3.46
C HIS A 204 -0.38 -25.93 -2.82
N PRO A 205 -0.33 -24.82 -3.57
CA PRO A 205 -0.73 -23.53 -3.03
C PRO A 205 -2.25 -23.47 -2.77
N HIS A 206 -2.62 -22.92 -1.62
CA HIS A 206 -4.00 -22.68 -1.16
C HIS A 206 -4.64 -21.47 -1.86
N LEU A 207 -4.67 -21.47 -3.19
CA LEU A 207 -5.07 -20.31 -4.00
C LEU A 207 -6.54 -19.93 -3.75
N MET A 208 -7.44 -20.91 -3.70
CA MET A 208 -8.86 -20.63 -3.52
C MET A 208 -9.19 -20.30 -2.07
N GLU A 209 -8.50 -20.91 -1.14
CA GLU A 209 -8.66 -20.63 0.28
C GLU A 209 -8.18 -19.20 0.58
N LEU A 210 -7.00 -18.81 0.10
CA LEU A 210 -6.52 -17.43 0.24
C LEU A 210 -7.45 -16.42 -0.46
N LEU A 211 -8.11 -16.79 -1.56
CA LEU A 211 -8.96 -15.87 -2.30
C LEU A 211 -10.35 -15.69 -1.67
N VAL A 212 -11.02 -16.79 -1.28
CA VAL A 212 -12.44 -16.76 -0.93
C VAL A 212 -12.78 -17.36 0.42
N SER A 213 -11.85 -17.95 1.17
CA SER A 213 -12.19 -18.56 2.47
C SER A 213 -12.75 -17.54 3.45
N THR A 214 -13.71 -17.94 4.28
CA THR A 214 -14.13 -17.13 5.44
C THR A 214 -13.02 -17.00 6.48
N HIS A 215 -12.03 -17.87 6.43
CA HIS A 215 -10.79 -17.80 7.21
C HIS A 215 -9.80 -16.85 6.52
N HIS A 216 -9.97 -15.54 6.75
CA HIS A 216 -9.08 -14.47 6.26
C HIS A 216 -8.90 -14.37 4.73
N GLY A 217 -9.81 -14.92 3.92
CA GLY A 217 -9.72 -14.82 2.46
C GLY A 217 -9.78 -13.38 1.94
N TRP A 218 -9.08 -13.10 0.84
CA TRP A 218 -8.87 -11.74 0.35
C TRP A 218 -10.16 -11.10 -0.19
N LEU A 219 -10.93 -11.81 -1.02
CA LEU A 219 -12.19 -11.31 -1.60
C LEU A 219 -13.36 -11.46 -0.64
N SER A 220 -13.39 -12.50 0.19
CA SER A 220 -14.43 -12.70 1.21
C SER A 220 -14.37 -11.60 2.26
N TRP A 221 -13.18 -11.17 2.68
CA TRP A 221 -13.03 -10.07 3.63
C TRP A 221 -13.04 -8.69 2.96
N SER A 222 -12.76 -8.62 1.66
CA SER A 222 -12.69 -7.34 0.94
C SER A 222 -13.22 -7.45 -0.50
N PRO A 223 -14.55 -7.56 -0.70
CA PRO A 223 -15.15 -7.72 -2.02
C PRO A 223 -14.78 -6.59 -3.00
N LEU A 224 -14.47 -5.39 -2.49
CA LEU A 224 -14.03 -4.26 -3.31
C LEU A 224 -12.71 -4.54 -4.07
N VAL A 225 -11.88 -5.47 -3.57
CA VAL A 225 -10.66 -5.93 -4.26
C VAL A 225 -10.99 -6.50 -5.64
N ALA A 226 -12.11 -7.22 -5.81
CA ALA A 226 -12.52 -7.73 -7.11
C ALA A 226 -12.77 -6.60 -8.12
N LEU A 227 -13.37 -5.48 -7.68
CA LEU A 227 -13.53 -4.30 -8.52
C LEU A 227 -12.17 -3.69 -8.89
N GLY A 228 -11.19 -3.75 -7.98
CA GLY A 228 -9.80 -3.38 -8.27
C GLY A 228 -9.15 -4.27 -9.34
N LEU A 229 -9.27 -5.59 -9.18
CA LEU A 229 -8.72 -6.57 -10.14
C LEU A 229 -9.33 -6.40 -11.55
N LEU A 230 -10.63 -6.14 -11.66
CA LEU A 230 -11.30 -5.87 -12.94
C LEU A 230 -10.76 -4.64 -13.68
N GLY A 231 -10.17 -3.68 -12.97
CA GLY A 231 -9.61 -2.47 -13.56
C GLY A 231 -8.17 -2.63 -14.07
N LEU A 232 -7.47 -3.70 -13.69
CA LEU A 232 -6.06 -3.93 -14.05
C LEU A 232 -5.78 -3.93 -15.57
N PRO A 233 -6.65 -4.44 -16.45
CA PRO A 233 -6.43 -4.33 -17.89
C PRO A 233 -6.34 -2.88 -18.39
N ALA A 234 -7.00 -1.93 -17.74
CA ALA A 234 -6.87 -0.51 -18.08
C ALA A 234 -5.60 0.11 -17.47
N VAL A 235 -5.18 -0.35 -16.29
CA VAL A 235 -3.89 0.03 -15.68
C VAL A 235 -2.72 -0.38 -16.58
N ILE A 236 -2.70 -1.62 -17.05
CA ILE A 236 -1.68 -2.14 -17.97
C ILE A 236 -1.63 -1.31 -19.25
N ARG A 237 -2.79 -1.01 -19.85
CA ARG A 237 -2.85 -0.19 -21.07
C ARG A 237 -2.36 1.24 -20.86
N ARG A 238 -2.53 1.82 -19.66
CA ARG A 238 -2.13 3.21 -19.39
C ARG A 238 -0.71 3.37 -18.87
N LEU A 239 -0.18 2.37 -18.18
CA LEU A 239 1.11 2.42 -17.49
C LEU A 239 2.15 1.45 -18.09
N GLU A 240 1.78 0.73 -19.15
CA GLU A 240 2.67 -0.14 -19.94
C GLU A 240 3.44 -1.14 -19.05
N TRP A 241 4.78 -1.13 -19.12
CA TRP A 241 5.65 -2.02 -18.35
C TRP A 241 5.39 -1.96 -16.86
N PHE A 242 5.01 -0.79 -16.34
CA PHE A 242 4.80 -0.62 -14.91
C PHE A 242 3.50 -1.28 -14.47
N GLY A 243 2.45 -1.20 -15.30
CA GLY A 243 1.20 -1.92 -15.05
C GLY A 243 1.40 -3.44 -15.13
N VAL A 244 2.17 -3.92 -16.10
CA VAL A 244 2.52 -5.35 -16.22
C VAL A 244 3.38 -5.79 -15.03
N GLY A 245 4.41 -5.02 -14.69
CA GLY A 245 5.32 -5.31 -13.59
C GLY A 245 4.59 -5.41 -12.25
N LEU A 246 3.70 -4.45 -11.94
CA LEU A 246 2.87 -4.50 -10.73
C LEU A 246 1.94 -5.71 -10.71
N LEU A 247 1.34 -6.09 -11.84
CA LEU A 247 0.52 -7.30 -11.93
C LEU A 247 1.36 -8.55 -11.65
N LEU A 248 2.54 -8.67 -12.25
CA LEU A 248 3.42 -9.83 -12.05
C LEU A 248 3.91 -9.94 -10.60
N VAL A 249 4.29 -8.81 -9.98
CA VAL A 249 4.60 -8.76 -8.55
C VAL A 249 3.38 -9.20 -7.73
N GLY A 250 2.18 -8.67 -8.02
CA GLY A 250 0.97 -9.05 -7.30
C GLY A 250 0.58 -10.53 -7.45
N ILE A 251 0.81 -11.13 -8.62
CA ILE A 251 0.62 -12.57 -8.83
C ILE A 251 1.64 -13.37 -8.02
N GLY A 252 2.91 -12.95 -8.02
CA GLY A 252 3.96 -13.62 -7.24
C GLY A 252 3.70 -13.51 -5.74
N GLU A 253 3.29 -12.34 -5.26
CA GLU A 253 2.87 -12.09 -3.88
C GLU A 253 1.71 -13.00 -3.46
N PHE A 254 0.69 -13.10 -4.30
CA PHE A 254 -0.45 -13.98 -4.08
C PHE A 254 -0.02 -15.45 -4.02
N TRP A 255 0.84 -15.88 -4.94
CA TRP A 255 1.32 -17.27 -4.99
C TRP A 255 2.19 -17.62 -3.79
N ILE A 256 3.14 -16.75 -3.40
CA ILE A 256 3.98 -16.95 -2.20
C ILE A 256 3.10 -17.09 -0.97
N ASN A 257 2.13 -16.21 -0.79
CA ASN A 257 1.22 -16.27 0.36
C ASN A 257 0.32 -17.52 0.37
N ALA A 258 -0.18 -17.93 -0.79
CA ALA A 258 -0.98 -19.14 -0.91
C ALA A 258 -0.13 -20.41 -0.65
N SER A 259 1.19 -20.33 -0.85
CA SER A 259 2.11 -21.45 -0.64
C SER A 259 2.56 -21.57 0.83
N LEU A 260 2.15 -20.67 1.72
CA LEU A 260 2.48 -20.77 3.14
C LEU A 260 1.55 -21.78 3.84
N SER A 261 2.11 -22.58 4.74
CA SER A 261 1.33 -23.48 5.60
C SER A 261 0.31 -22.74 6.47
N ASP A 262 0.55 -21.46 6.73
CA ASP A 262 -0.36 -20.52 7.39
C ASP A 262 -0.90 -19.47 6.41
N TRP A 263 -1.35 -19.89 5.21
CA TRP A 263 -1.83 -19.01 4.14
C TRP A 263 -2.86 -17.95 4.61
N TRP A 264 -3.65 -18.24 5.64
CA TRP A 264 -4.64 -17.31 6.22
C TRP A 264 -4.00 -16.15 6.98
N GLY A 265 -2.70 -16.20 7.23
CA GLY A 265 -1.95 -15.13 7.86
C GLY A 265 -1.87 -15.21 9.37
N GLY A 266 -2.36 -16.27 10.03
CA GLY A 266 -2.51 -16.31 11.50
C GLY A 266 -3.52 -15.28 12.01
N ASN A 267 -3.52 -15.01 13.32
CA ASN A 267 -4.50 -14.13 13.93
C ASN A 267 -4.33 -12.65 13.50
N GLY A 268 -5.09 -12.23 12.51
CA GLY A 268 -5.14 -10.86 12.02
C GLY A 268 -6.38 -10.61 11.16
N PHE A 269 -6.84 -9.37 11.07
CA PHE A 269 -8.01 -9.04 10.27
C PHE A 269 -7.75 -9.26 8.76
N GLY A 270 -8.57 -10.09 8.11
CA GLY A 270 -8.50 -10.41 6.67
C GLY A 270 -7.15 -10.93 6.17
N ALA A 271 -6.95 -10.93 4.85
CA ALA A 271 -5.68 -11.34 4.22
C ALA A 271 -4.58 -10.28 4.44
N ARG A 272 -4.01 -10.23 5.65
CA ARG A 272 -3.13 -9.13 6.09
C ARG A 272 -1.88 -8.92 5.24
N ARG A 273 -1.29 -10.02 4.77
CA ARG A 273 -0.11 -10.00 3.87
C ARG A 273 -0.44 -9.47 2.47
N MET A 274 -1.74 -9.33 2.13
CA MET A 274 -2.19 -8.70 0.88
C MET A 274 -2.40 -7.19 1.02
N THR A 275 -2.23 -6.61 2.21
CA THR A 275 -2.35 -5.14 2.38
C THR A 275 -1.27 -4.39 1.60
N ASP A 276 -0.13 -5.03 1.38
CA ASP A 276 1.01 -4.51 0.61
C ASP A 276 0.68 -4.31 -0.88
N GLN A 277 -0.39 -4.95 -1.38
CA GLN A 277 -0.94 -4.76 -2.73
C GLN A 277 -1.77 -3.46 -2.91
N SER A 278 -1.77 -2.57 -1.91
CA SER A 278 -2.54 -1.33 -1.91
C SER A 278 -2.33 -0.46 -3.17
N LEU A 279 -1.11 -0.39 -3.71
CA LEU A 279 -0.84 0.38 -4.93
C LEU A 279 -1.52 -0.25 -6.17
N LEU A 280 -1.37 -1.57 -6.36
CA LEU A 280 -1.96 -2.29 -7.47
C LEU A 280 -3.50 -2.20 -7.42
N ILE A 281 -4.08 -2.47 -6.24
CA ILE A 281 -5.53 -2.40 -6.03
C ILE A 281 -6.04 -0.97 -6.16
N GLY A 282 -5.31 0.04 -5.66
CA GLY A 282 -5.69 1.44 -5.81
C GLY A 282 -5.73 1.91 -7.26
N LEU A 283 -4.75 1.52 -8.08
CA LEU A 283 -4.75 1.79 -9.53
C LEU A 283 -5.91 1.09 -10.23
N GLY A 284 -6.12 -0.19 -9.93
CA GLY A 284 -7.21 -0.97 -10.52
C GLY A 284 -8.59 -0.43 -10.15
N LEU A 285 -8.80 -0.10 -8.87
CA LEU A 285 -10.07 0.43 -8.39
C LEU A 285 -10.36 1.80 -9.02
N ALA A 286 -9.34 2.65 -9.17
CA ALA A 286 -9.49 3.92 -9.85
C ALA A 286 -9.81 3.75 -11.33
N ALA A 287 -9.21 2.78 -12.01
CA ALA A 287 -9.55 2.47 -13.39
C ALA A 287 -11.02 2.04 -13.53
N SER A 288 -11.51 1.15 -12.66
CA SER A 288 -12.91 0.72 -12.64
C SER A 288 -13.87 1.88 -12.33
N CYS A 289 -13.56 2.71 -11.33
CA CYS A 289 -14.35 3.90 -11.03
C CYS A 289 -14.34 4.91 -12.19
N ALA A 290 -13.20 5.13 -12.83
CA ALA A 290 -13.09 6.03 -13.99
C ALA A 290 -13.96 5.54 -15.15
N TRP A 291 -13.96 4.23 -15.43
CA TRP A 291 -14.80 3.63 -16.45
C TRP A 291 -16.30 3.83 -16.16
N LEU A 292 -16.73 3.59 -14.91
CA LEU A 292 -18.12 3.83 -14.50
C LEU A 292 -18.51 5.30 -14.62
N ILE A 293 -17.66 6.21 -14.16
CA ILE A 293 -17.91 7.65 -14.21
C ILE A 293 -18.04 8.14 -15.66
N GLN A 294 -17.19 7.67 -16.56
CA GLN A 294 -17.27 8.01 -18.00
C GLN A 294 -18.58 7.55 -18.64
N ARG A 295 -19.17 6.44 -18.16
CA ARG A 295 -20.49 5.95 -18.57
C ARG A 295 -21.67 6.60 -17.83
N ARG A 296 -21.43 7.72 -17.14
CA ARG A 296 -22.42 8.43 -16.32
C ARG A 296 -22.96 7.61 -15.14
N LEU A 297 -22.24 6.55 -14.72
CA LEU A 297 -22.58 5.68 -13.59
C LEU A 297 -21.82 6.08 -12.31
N ALA A 298 -21.60 7.38 -12.09
CA ALA A 298 -20.85 7.87 -10.92
C ALA A 298 -21.48 7.46 -9.58
N ARG A 299 -22.82 7.45 -9.50
CA ARG A 299 -23.55 7.00 -8.30
C ARG A 299 -23.30 5.52 -8.00
N LEU A 300 -23.22 4.68 -9.03
CA LEU A 300 -22.91 3.26 -8.86
C LEU A 300 -21.46 3.08 -8.37
N ALA A 301 -20.50 3.83 -8.93
CA ALA A 301 -19.11 3.78 -8.45
C ALA A 301 -19.00 4.15 -6.96
N THR A 302 -19.64 5.25 -6.54
CA THR A 302 -19.70 5.64 -5.13
C THR A 302 -20.43 4.61 -4.28
N GLY A 303 -21.55 4.06 -4.77
CA GLY A 303 -22.33 3.04 -4.07
C GLY A 303 -21.56 1.74 -3.84
N LEU A 304 -20.78 1.28 -4.83
CA LEU A 304 -19.94 0.08 -4.70
C LEU A 304 -18.82 0.29 -3.68
N VAL A 305 -18.15 1.45 -3.70
CA VAL A 305 -17.12 1.78 -2.69
C VAL A 305 -17.76 1.87 -1.30
N ALA A 306 -18.88 2.57 -1.16
CA ALA A 306 -19.60 2.66 0.11
C ALA A 306 -20.04 1.29 0.63
N ALA A 307 -20.54 0.40 -0.24
CA ALA A 307 -20.90 -0.97 0.13
C ALA A 307 -19.69 -1.77 0.62
N GLY A 308 -18.52 -1.62 -0.02
CA GLY A 308 -17.27 -2.23 0.44
C GLY A 308 -16.82 -1.73 1.82
N ILE A 309 -17.00 -0.43 2.09
CA ILE A 309 -16.70 0.17 3.41
C ILE A 309 -17.64 -0.40 4.47
N VAL A 310 -18.94 -0.44 4.19
CA VAL A 310 -19.93 -1.01 5.11
C VAL A 310 -19.62 -2.48 5.39
N TRP A 311 -19.32 -3.27 4.36
CA TRP A 311 -18.90 -4.67 4.50
C TRP A 311 -17.71 -4.81 5.46
N THR A 312 -16.67 -4.01 5.24
CA THR A 312 -15.44 -4.06 6.04
C THR A 312 -15.67 -3.60 7.47
N ALA A 313 -16.48 -2.55 7.69
CA ALA A 313 -16.85 -2.09 9.02
C ALA A 313 -17.65 -3.12 9.81
N LEU A 314 -18.61 -3.80 9.17
CA LEU A 314 -19.35 -4.90 9.77
C LEU A 314 -18.44 -6.07 10.10
N LEU A 315 -17.52 -6.42 9.20
CA LEU A 315 -16.53 -7.47 9.48
C LEU A 315 -15.59 -7.10 10.62
N LEU A 316 -15.16 -5.85 10.75
CA LEU A 316 -14.35 -5.41 11.89
C LEU A 316 -15.08 -5.67 13.19
N ALA A 317 -16.35 -5.26 13.28
CA ALA A 317 -17.17 -5.51 14.46
C ALA A 317 -17.38 -7.01 14.70
N GLN A 318 -17.62 -7.80 13.65
CA GLN A 318 -17.75 -9.25 13.76
C GLN A 318 -16.45 -9.90 14.25
N TYR A 319 -15.31 -9.51 13.71
CA TYR A 319 -13.99 -10.04 14.06
C TYR A 319 -13.65 -9.76 15.53
N TYR A 320 -13.89 -8.54 16.02
CA TYR A 320 -13.53 -8.17 17.39
C TYR A 320 -14.52 -8.63 18.47
N TYR A 321 -15.79 -8.85 18.13
CA TYR A 321 -16.84 -9.08 19.15
C TYR A 321 -17.63 -10.38 19.00
N ILE A 322 -17.59 -11.03 17.83
CA ILE A 322 -18.41 -12.22 17.54
C ILE A 322 -17.54 -13.44 17.25
N ILE A 323 -16.47 -13.29 16.45
CA ILE A 323 -15.55 -14.38 16.15
C ILE A 323 -14.63 -14.59 17.37
N GLN A 324 -14.83 -15.70 18.08
CA GLN A 324 -14.12 -16.00 19.33
C GLN A 324 -12.86 -16.85 19.14
N THR A 325 -12.70 -17.50 17.99
CA THR A 325 -11.57 -18.39 17.68
C THR A 325 -10.99 -18.02 16.33
N ASP A 326 -9.69 -18.25 16.14
CA ASP A 326 -8.98 -18.05 14.86
C ASP A 326 -9.30 -19.20 13.89
N ILE A 327 -10.60 -19.44 13.67
CA ILE A 327 -11.14 -20.42 12.73
C ILE A 327 -12.22 -19.71 11.94
N GLY A 328 -12.12 -19.76 10.61
CA GLY A 328 -13.13 -19.18 9.73
C GLY A 328 -14.50 -19.84 9.96
N PRO A 329 -15.54 -19.09 10.35
CA PRO A 329 -16.86 -19.67 10.52
C PRO A 329 -17.42 -20.14 9.17
N PRO A 330 -18.36 -21.11 9.13
CA PRO A 330 -19.07 -21.47 7.91
C PRO A 330 -19.69 -20.23 7.26
N TRP A 331 -19.82 -20.21 5.92
CA TRP A 331 -20.35 -19.05 5.18
C TRP A 331 -21.68 -18.50 5.71
N ARG A 332 -22.58 -19.39 6.12
CA ARG A 332 -23.86 -18.99 6.71
C ARG A 332 -23.64 -18.15 7.97
N ASP A 333 -22.80 -18.62 8.88
CA ASP A 333 -22.53 -17.96 10.17
C ASP A 333 -21.67 -16.72 9.97
N PHE A 334 -20.78 -16.73 8.97
CA PHE A 334 -20.03 -15.56 8.53
C PHE A 334 -20.98 -14.42 8.12
N LEU A 335 -21.98 -14.70 7.28
CA LEU A 335 -22.94 -13.70 6.81
C LEU A 335 -23.94 -13.28 7.91
N LEU A 336 -24.44 -14.22 8.70
CA LEU A 336 -25.33 -13.92 9.83
C LEU A 336 -24.61 -13.09 10.90
N GLY A 337 -23.33 -13.37 11.14
CA GLY A 337 -22.50 -12.61 12.07
C GLY A 337 -22.34 -11.15 11.65
N GLN A 338 -22.30 -10.82 10.35
CA GLN A 338 -22.29 -9.42 9.91
C GLN A 338 -23.58 -8.67 10.28
N LEU A 339 -24.73 -9.34 10.22
CA LEU A 339 -26.00 -8.73 10.63
C LEU A 339 -26.00 -8.46 12.14
N GLN A 340 -25.48 -9.38 12.93
CA GLN A 340 -25.31 -9.21 14.38
C GLN A 340 -24.29 -8.12 14.71
N ALA A 341 -23.24 -7.98 13.89
CA ALA A 341 -22.15 -7.02 14.08
C ALA A 341 -22.61 -5.56 14.07
N VAL A 342 -23.76 -5.24 13.46
CA VAL A 342 -24.37 -3.90 13.46
C VAL A 342 -24.49 -3.35 14.89
N ALA A 343 -24.88 -4.19 15.85
CA ALA A 343 -25.05 -3.79 17.25
C ALA A 343 -23.72 -3.43 17.94
N PHE A 344 -22.59 -3.87 17.39
CA PHE A 344 -21.26 -3.66 17.95
C PHE A 344 -20.47 -2.54 17.26
N ILE A 345 -20.97 -1.97 16.15
CA ILE A 345 -20.34 -0.85 15.46
C ILE A 345 -19.98 0.32 16.39
N PRO A 346 -20.86 0.78 17.31
CA PRO A 346 -20.51 1.86 18.23
C PRO A 346 -19.28 1.55 19.10
N ARG A 347 -19.06 0.27 19.43
CA ARG A 347 -17.93 -0.15 20.27
C ARG A 347 -16.59 0.00 19.56
N LEU A 348 -16.55 -0.13 18.23
CA LEU A 348 -15.34 0.11 17.44
C LEU A 348 -14.81 1.54 17.63
N PHE A 349 -15.69 2.54 17.73
CA PHE A 349 -15.30 3.94 17.90
C PHE A 349 -14.84 4.27 19.32
N ILE A 350 -15.44 3.62 20.32
CA ILE A 350 -15.08 3.83 21.74
C ILE A 350 -13.68 3.28 22.06
N GLN A 351 -13.14 2.37 21.23
CA GLN A 351 -11.78 1.86 21.38
C GLN A 351 -10.68 2.87 21.03
N GLY A 352 -11.01 4.06 20.51
CA GLY A 352 -10.00 5.08 20.22
C GLY A 352 -9.30 5.58 21.49
N THR A 353 -7.96 5.67 21.47
CA THR A 353 -7.15 6.05 22.65
C THR A 353 -7.61 7.38 23.26
N VAL A 354 -7.77 8.42 22.44
CA VAL A 354 -8.25 9.74 22.90
C VAL A 354 -9.65 9.65 23.54
N VAL A 355 -10.55 8.86 22.95
CA VAL A 355 -11.92 8.69 23.48
C VAL A 355 -11.90 7.98 24.84
N ARG A 356 -11.06 6.94 24.99
CA ARG A 356 -10.89 6.24 26.27
C ARG A 356 -10.28 7.14 27.34
N GLU A 357 -9.27 7.94 26.99
CA GLU A 357 -8.64 8.90 27.91
C GLU A 357 -9.65 9.95 28.38
N VAL A 358 -10.46 10.48 27.46
CA VAL A 358 -11.59 11.38 27.79
C VAL A 358 -12.58 10.70 28.74
N ALA A 359 -13.02 9.49 28.40
CA ALA A 359 -13.99 8.74 29.21
C ALA A 359 -13.46 8.38 30.61
N ALA A 360 -12.13 8.19 30.74
CA ALA A 360 -11.46 7.97 32.02
C ALA A 360 -11.21 9.26 32.82
N GLY A 361 -11.58 10.43 32.30
CA GLY A 361 -11.34 11.73 32.94
C GLY A 361 -9.90 12.24 32.81
N ALA A 362 -9.06 11.60 31.99
CA ALA A 362 -7.67 11.97 31.75
C ALA A 362 -7.56 13.04 30.64
N TRP A 363 -8.21 14.19 30.85
CA TRP A 363 -8.39 15.22 29.82
C TRP A 363 -7.08 15.80 29.26
N LEU A 364 -6.06 15.98 30.11
CA LEU A 364 -4.74 16.48 29.68
C LEU A 364 -4.01 15.46 28.80
N LEU A 365 -4.10 14.17 29.15
CA LEU A 365 -3.52 13.10 28.35
C LEU A 365 -4.25 12.98 27.01
N ALA A 366 -5.58 13.04 27.02
CA ALA A 366 -6.39 13.07 25.80
C ALA A 366 -6.02 14.23 24.87
N LEU A 367 -5.83 15.42 25.43
CA LEU A 367 -5.39 16.60 24.67
C LEU A 367 -4.00 16.37 24.08
N TYR A 368 -3.05 15.88 24.88
CA TYR A 368 -1.70 15.56 24.42
C TYR A 368 -1.71 14.54 23.27
N THR A 369 -2.36 13.38 23.46
CA THR A 369 -2.49 12.33 22.44
C THR A 369 -3.16 12.86 21.18
N GLY A 370 -4.22 13.66 21.32
CA GLY A 370 -4.92 14.30 20.20
C GLY A 370 -4.03 15.27 19.41
N LEU A 371 -3.23 16.09 20.10
CA LEU A 371 -2.29 17.02 19.48
C LEU A 371 -1.16 16.29 18.74
N VAL A 372 -0.62 15.20 19.31
CA VAL A 372 0.38 14.35 18.65
C VAL A 372 -0.19 13.76 17.35
N ILE A 373 -1.38 13.18 17.40
CA ILE A 373 -2.07 12.62 16.22
C ILE A 373 -2.28 13.71 15.17
N ALA A 374 -2.78 14.89 15.55
CA ALA A 374 -3.02 15.99 14.62
C ALA A 374 -1.72 16.48 13.98
N ALA A 375 -0.65 16.67 14.77
CA ALA A 375 0.66 17.11 14.28
C ALA A 375 1.25 16.11 13.27
N VAL A 376 1.18 14.81 13.58
CA VAL A 376 1.61 13.72 12.70
C VAL A 376 0.87 13.74 11.36
N VAL A 377 -0.46 13.83 11.42
CA VAL A 377 -1.31 13.85 10.21
C VAL A 377 -1.01 15.09 9.36
N VAL A 378 -0.92 16.26 9.98
CA VAL A 378 -0.60 17.52 9.28
C VAL A 378 0.79 17.46 8.65
N ALA A 379 1.79 16.94 9.36
CA ALA A 379 3.15 16.79 8.86
C ALA A 379 3.20 15.84 7.66
N ALA A 380 2.56 14.66 7.77
CA ALA A 380 2.50 13.68 6.70
C ALA A 380 1.79 14.22 5.45
N ILE A 381 0.65 14.89 5.61
CA ILE A 381 -0.08 15.55 4.51
C ILE A 381 0.81 16.61 3.86
N THR A 382 1.39 17.50 4.66
CA THR A 382 2.24 18.59 4.16
C THR A 382 3.43 18.05 3.37
N LEU A 383 4.14 17.06 3.91
CA LEU A 383 5.26 16.42 3.24
C LEU A 383 4.82 15.72 1.94
N GLY A 384 3.72 14.95 2.02
CA GLY A 384 3.17 14.21 0.89
C GLY A 384 2.73 15.11 -0.26
N TRP A 385 2.27 16.34 0.01
CA TRP A 385 1.91 17.33 -1.03
C TRP A 385 3.11 18.14 -1.55
N ARG A 386 4.15 18.35 -0.73
CA ARG A 386 5.40 19.01 -1.15
C ARG A 386 6.31 18.14 -2.00
N ALA A 387 6.13 16.81 -1.98
CA ALA A 387 6.89 15.90 -2.83
C ALA A 387 6.70 16.25 -4.32
N ALA A 388 7.75 16.07 -5.11
CA ALA A 388 7.82 16.46 -6.52
C ALA A 388 6.62 15.95 -7.36
N PRO A 389 6.27 16.62 -8.48
CA PRO A 389 5.22 16.16 -9.37
C PRO A 389 5.46 14.71 -9.84
N LEU A 390 4.42 13.88 -9.78
CA LEU A 390 4.49 12.44 -10.07
C LEU A 390 4.28 12.11 -11.56
N SER A 391 4.31 13.12 -12.44
CA SER A 391 4.09 12.93 -13.87
C SER A 391 5.35 12.47 -14.56
N GLY A 392 5.40 11.20 -14.95
CA GLY A 392 6.46 10.69 -15.82
C GLY A 392 6.24 10.98 -17.31
N ARG A 393 5.46 12.01 -17.68
CA ARG A 393 5.35 12.44 -19.09
C ARG A 393 6.47 13.44 -19.39
N PRO A 394 7.30 13.20 -20.43
CA PRO A 394 8.18 14.24 -20.93
C PRO A 394 7.31 15.32 -21.57
N GLY A 395 7.42 16.56 -21.07
CA GLY A 395 6.72 17.72 -21.62
C GLY A 395 5.31 17.92 -21.06
N GLY A 396 5.07 19.12 -20.53
CA GLY A 396 3.77 19.55 -20.07
C GLY A 396 2.83 19.78 -21.24
N ASP A 397 1.96 18.81 -21.50
CA ASP A 397 0.65 19.07 -22.07
C ASP A 397 -0.39 18.78 -21.00
N THR A 398 -0.89 19.86 -20.39
CA THR A 398 -2.15 19.84 -19.67
C THR A 398 -3.22 19.28 -20.59
N PRO A 399 -4.10 18.35 -20.14
CA PRO A 399 -5.24 17.95 -20.94
C PRO A 399 -6.12 19.19 -21.16
N ASN A 400 -6.23 19.63 -22.41
CA ASN A 400 -7.21 20.63 -22.79
C ASN A 400 -8.62 20.08 -22.48
N PRO A 401 -9.43 20.75 -21.63
CA PRO A 401 -10.78 20.27 -21.30
C PRO A 401 -11.78 20.31 -22.47
N ASP A 402 -11.42 20.90 -23.61
CA ASP A 402 -12.38 21.27 -24.66
C ASP A 402 -12.44 20.38 -25.91
N SER A 403 -11.92 19.15 -25.90
CA SER A 403 -12.23 18.21 -27.00
C SER A 403 -13.57 17.50 -26.78
N SER A 404 -14.65 18.29 -26.75
CA SER A 404 -16.00 17.78 -26.90
C SER A 404 -16.31 17.56 -28.39
N GLY A 405 -16.65 16.33 -28.74
CA GLY A 405 -17.47 15.97 -29.90
C GLY A 405 -16.96 16.35 -31.28
N ARG A 406 -16.15 15.48 -31.91
CA ARG A 406 -16.25 15.25 -33.36
C ARG A 406 -16.20 13.75 -33.67
N PRO A 407 -17.16 13.19 -34.42
CA PRO A 407 -17.11 11.80 -34.84
C PRO A 407 -16.01 11.63 -35.90
N VAL A 408 -15.27 10.53 -35.77
CA VAL A 408 -14.25 10.07 -36.72
C VAL A 408 -14.90 9.92 -38.09
N ARG A 409 -14.55 10.80 -39.04
CA ARG A 409 -14.89 10.61 -40.46
C ARG A 409 -14.03 9.48 -41.02
N SER A 410 -14.70 8.46 -41.54
CA SER A 410 -14.11 7.40 -42.34
C SER A 410 -13.42 7.99 -43.58
N LEU A 411 -12.15 7.63 -43.78
CA LEU A 411 -11.43 7.90 -45.02
C LEU A 411 -11.79 6.79 -46.02
N VAL A 412 -12.72 7.09 -46.92
CA VAL A 412 -12.85 6.36 -48.19
C VAL A 412 -12.17 7.22 -49.26
N PRO A 413 -11.21 6.71 -50.05
CA PRO A 413 -10.61 7.49 -51.12
C PRO A 413 -11.57 7.56 -52.32
N ALA A 414 -11.85 8.77 -52.80
CA ALA A 414 -12.53 9.00 -54.07
C ALA A 414 -11.54 8.80 -55.25
N PRO A 415 -12.00 8.31 -56.42
CA PRO A 415 -11.12 8.02 -57.54
C PRO A 415 -10.70 9.28 -58.30
N ALA A 416 -9.44 9.28 -58.75
CA ALA A 416 -8.82 10.36 -59.51
C ALA A 416 -9.46 10.53 -60.90
N ARG A 417 -9.77 11.78 -61.25
CA ARG A 417 -10.14 12.18 -62.61
C ARG A 417 -8.87 12.24 -63.47
N SER A 418 -8.89 11.59 -64.62
CA SER A 418 -7.91 11.73 -65.70
C SER A 418 -8.07 13.09 -66.40
N PRO A 419 -6.98 13.78 -66.80
CA PRO A 419 -7.06 14.88 -67.74
C PRO A 419 -6.99 14.36 -69.19
N ALA A 420 -7.90 14.84 -70.03
CA ALA A 420 -7.86 14.67 -71.47
C ALA A 420 -6.77 15.53 -72.11
N THR A 421 -5.99 14.96 -73.03
CA THR A 421 -5.36 15.64 -74.18
C THR A 421 -4.96 14.60 -75.23
N GLY A 422 -5.31 14.85 -76.50
CA GLY A 422 -4.66 14.25 -77.68
C GLY A 422 -5.48 13.20 -78.38
#